data_AF-A0A5D4KFP4-F1
#
_entry.id   AF-A0A5D4KFP4-F1
#
_cell.length_a   1.000
_cell.length_b   1.000
_cell.length_c   1.000
_cell.angle_alpha   90.00
_cell.angle_beta   90.00
_cell.angle_gamma   90.00
#
_symmetry.space_group_name_H-M   'P 1'
#
loop_
_entity.id
_entity.type
_entity.pdbx_description
1 polymer ?
#
loop_
_entity_poly.entity_id
_entity_poly.type
_entity_poly.pdbx_seq_one_letter_code
_entity_poly.pdbx_strand_id
1 'polypeptide(L)'
;MTEFEKNLQAVREVFVDYPKRYENNETQLKRIDQEIQDILHVIELNNFNAAIGYKLSKELQKARQERRRIKDELEMMDPIKELLAFPKPTEKNISKTIGSVRQVITKHGARTYRMRIREDLQEMI
;
A
#
# COMPACT_ATOMS: atom_id res chain seq x y z
N MET A 1 28.67 15.74 2.18
CA MET A 1 27.58 15.53 3.15
C MET A 1 28.15 14.77 4.34
N THR A 2 28.11 15.36 5.53
CA THR A 2 28.70 14.74 6.74
C THR A 2 27.76 13.65 7.31
N GLU A 3 28.26 12.80 8.21
CA GLU A 3 27.43 11.78 8.88
C GLU A 3 26.29 12.40 9.69
N PHE A 4 26.57 13.49 10.41
CA PHE A 4 25.58 14.23 11.20
C PHE A 4 24.45 14.78 10.33
N GLU A 5 24.77 15.29 9.14
CA GLU A 5 23.78 15.79 8.18
C GLU A 5 22.84 14.68 7.71
N LYS A 6 23.38 13.49 7.39
CA LYS A 6 22.57 12.33 7.00
C LYS A 6 21.63 11.88 8.12
N ASN A 7 22.12 11.85 9.37
CA ASN A 7 21.31 11.45 10.52
C ASN A 7 20.16 12.43 10.75
N LEU A 8 20.42 13.74 10.65
CA LEU A 8 19.38 14.76 10.73
C LEU A 8 18.37 14.67 9.57
N GLN A 9 18.84 14.32 8.38
CA GLN A 9 17.96 14.11 7.22
C GLN A 9 17.03 12.91 7.43
N ALA A 10 17.55 11.78 7.93
CA ALA A 10 16.73 10.62 8.27
C ALA A 10 15.69 10.93 9.37
N VAL A 11 16.07 11.71 10.39
CA VAL A 11 15.14 12.19 11.42
C VAL A 11 14.05 13.05 10.79
N ARG A 12 14.41 14.00 9.92
CA ARG A 12 13.43 14.82 9.21
C ARG A 12 12.47 13.97 8.38
N GLU A 13 12.96 12.99 7.64
CA GLU A 13 12.11 12.11 6.83
C GLU A 13 11.04 11.43 7.70
N VAL A 14 11.45 10.85 8.82
CA VAL A 14 10.55 10.13 9.74
C VAL A 14 9.52 11.06 10.39
N PHE A 15 9.93 12.22 10.89
CA PHE A 15 9.04 13.08 11.67
C PHE A 15 8.25 14.11 10.85
N VAL A 16 8.70 14.44 9.63
CA VAL A 16 8.09 15.51 8.81
C VAL A 16 7.50 14.97 7.52
N ASP A 17 8.28 14.17 6.77
CA ASP A 17 7.90 13.80 5.41
C ASP A 17 6.99 12.57 5.39
N TYR A 18 7.23 11.59 6.26
CA TYR A 18 6.44 10.35 6.33
C TYR A 18 4.99 10.59 6.75
N PRO A 19 4.65 11.45 7.74
CA PRO A 19 3.26 11.79 8.03
C PRO A 19 2.50 12.32 6.81
N LYS A 20 3.09 13.28 6.08
CA LYS A 20 2.48 13.87 4.87
C LYS A 20 2.30 12.82 3.78
N ARG A 21 3.32 11.99 3.58
CA ARG A 21 3.28 10.89 2.60
C ARG A 21 2.20 9.87 2.96
N TYR A 22 2.06 9.54 4.24
CA TYR A 22 1.04 8.63 4.73
C TYR A 22 -0.38 9.18 4.46
N GLU A 23 -0.65 10.44 4.80
CA GLU A 23 -1.94 11.10 4.52
C GLU A 23 -2.27 11.17 3.02
N ASN A 24 -1.26 11.48 2.20
CA ASN A 24 -1.40 11.47 0.75
C ASN A 24 -1.73 10.05 0.24
N ASN A 25 -1.04 9.02 0.75
CA ASN A 25 -1.29 7.64 0.37
C ASN A 25 -2.71 7.17 0.77
N GLU A 26 -3.22 7.56 1.94
CA GLU A 26 -4.61 7.28 2.32
C GLU A 26 -5.62 7.95 1.38
N THR A 27 -5.34 9.19 0.97
CA THR A 27 -6.17 9.93 0.03
C THR A 27 -6.16 9.30 -1.36
N GLN A 28 -4.98 8.90 -1.85
CA GLN A 28 -4.82 8.21 -3.12
C GLN A 28 -5.48 6.84 -3.12
N LEU A 29 -5.36 6.08 -2.02
CA LEU A 29 -6.01 4.78 -1.87
C LEU A 29 -7.53 4.90 -2.01
N LYS A 30 -8.14 5.90 -1.36
CA LYS A 30 -9.57 6.20 -1.48
C LYS A 30 -9.98 6.54 -2.92
N ARG A 31 -9.18 7.35 -3.62
CA ARG A 31 -9.44 7.69 -5.04
C ARG A 31 -9.39 6.47 -5.94
N ILE A 32 -8.39 5.60 -5.77
CA ILE A 32 -8.26 4.39 -6.58
C ILE A 32 -9.37 3.39 -6.25
N ASP A 33 -9.80 3.31 -4.99
CA ASP A 33 -10.97 2.50 -4.61
C ASP A 33 -12.23 2.97 -5.35
N GLN A 34 -12.44 4.29 -5.48
CA GLN A 34 -13.54 4.86 -6.28
C GLN A 34 -13.37 4.55 -7.77
N GLU A 35 -12.18 4.75 -8.34
CA GLU A 35 -11.88 4.44 -9.75
C GLU A 35 -12.17 2.96 -10.08
N ILE A 36 -11.80 2.04 -9.18
CA ILE A 36 -12.13 0.61 -9.33
C ILE A 36 -13.64 0.39 -9.36
N GLN A 37 -14.41 1.06 -8.49
CA GLN A 37 -15.88 0.95 -8.51
C GLN A 37 -16.47 1.50 -9.80
N ASP A 38 -15.98 2.64 -10.28
CA ASP A 38 -16.47 3.24 -11.53
C ASP A 38 -16.24 2.28 -12.72
N ILE A 39 -15.05 1.69 -12.84
CA ILE A 39 -14.76 0.70 -13.89
C ILE A 39 -15.68 -0.52 -13.76
N LEU A 40 -15.91 -1.02 -12.54
CA LEU A 40 -16.81 -2.14 -12.30
C LEU A 40 -18.26 -1.81 -12.66
N HIS A 41 -18.74 -0.60 -12.35
CA HIS A 41 -20.06 -0.15 -12.74
C HIS A 41 -20.22 -0.02 -14.25
N VAL A 42 -19.19 0.46 -14.96
CA VAL A 42 -19.20 0.45 -16.44
C VAL A 42 -19.34 -0.97 -16.98
N ILE A 43 -18.61 -1.93 -16.38
CA ILE A 43 -18.67 -3.35 -16.76
C ILE A 43 -20.05 -3.96 -16.45
N GLU A 44 -20.67 -3.58 -15.34
CA GLU A 44 -21.97 -4.10 -14.89
C GLU A 44 -23.15 -3.55 -15.71
N LEU A 45 -23.13 -2.25 -16.00
CA LEU A 45 -24.29 -1.53 -16.53
C LEU A 45 -24.33 -1.45 -18.06
N ASN A 46 -23.25 -1.77 -18.76
CA ASN A 46 -23.17 -1.67 -20.22
C ASN A 46 -22.88 -3.00 -20.88
N ASN A 47 -23.49 -3.20 -22.06
CA ASN A 47 -23.02 -4.19 -23.01
C ASN A 47 -21.85 -3.59 -23.81
N PHE A 48 -20.74 -4.32 -23.90
CA PHE A 48 -19.57 -3.90 -24.65
C PHE A 48 -19.02 -5.03 -25.51
N ASN A 49 -18.37 -4.67 -26.61
CA ASN A 49 -17.69 -5.65 -27.45
C ASN A 49 -16.37 -6.12 -26.80
N ALA A 50 -15.78 -7.19 -27.35
CA ALA A 50 -14.57 -7.79 -26.80
C ALA A 50 -13.38 -6.81 -26.68
N ALA A 51 -13.22 -5.89 -27.64
CA ALA A 51 -12.13 -4.92 -27.61
C ALA A 51 -12.27 -3.93 -26.43
N ILE A 52 -13.48 -3.42 -26.22
CA ILE A 52 -13.79 -2.54 -25.08
C ILE A 52 -13.66 -3.31 -23.77
N GLY A 53 -14.16 -4.55 -23.70
CA GLY A 53 -14.06 -5.40 -22.52
C GLY A 53 -12.61 -5.68 -22.12
N TYR A 54 -11.76 -6.00 -23.09
CA TYR A 54 -10.33 -6.18 -22.83
C TYR A 54 -9.68 -4.89 -22.30
N LYS A 55 -10.00 -3.74 -22.91
CA LYS A 55 -9.49 -2.44 -22.44
C LYS A 55 -9.88 -2.18 -20.98
N LEU A 56 -11.17 -2.31 -20.64
CA LEU A 56 -11.67 -2.12 -19.27
C LEU A 56 -11.02 -3.10 -18.28
N SER A 57 -10.84 -4.36 -18.68
CA SER A 57 -10.16 -5.37 -17.83
C SER A 57 -8.70 -4.99 -17.54
N LYS A 58 -8.00 -4.39 -18.51
CA LYS A 58 -6.62 -3.92 -18.34
C LYS A 58 -6.54 -2.66 -17.49
N GLU A 59 -7.48 -1.75 -17.62
CA GLU A 59 -7.59 -0.58 -16.75
C GLU A 59 -7.86 -1.01 -15.30
N LEU A 60 -8.81 -1.93 -15.08
CA LEU A 60 -9.08 -2.52 -13.77
C LEU A 60 -7.86 -3.22 -13.17
N GLN A 61 -7.12 -3.99 -13.98
CA GLN A 61 -5.89 -4.65 -13.55
C GLN A 61 -4.86 -3.63 -13.05
N LYS A 62 -4.61 -2.56 -13.81
CA LYS A 62 -3.68 -1.49 -13.45
C LYS A 62 -4.10 -0.78 -12.16
N ALA A 63 -5.37 -0.38 -12.04
CA ALA A 63 -5.90 0.27 -10.85
C ALA A 63 -5.75 -0.63 -9.61
N ARG A 64 -6.05 -1.93 -9.72
CA ARG A 64 -5.88 -2.88 -8.60
C ARG A 64 -4.42 -3.11 -8.23
N GLN A 65 -3.50 -3.11 -9.19
CA GLN A 65 -2.06 -3.22 -8.92
C GLN A 65 -1.55 -1.96 -8.20
N GLU A 66 -1.97 -0.78 -8.62
CA GLU A 66 -1.57 0.47 -7.96
C GLU A 66 -2.15 0.57 -6.55
N ARG A 67 -3.42 0.22 -6.38
CA ARG A 67 -4.05 0.07 -5.06
C ARG A 67 -3.23 -0.84 -4.14
N ARG A 68 -2.76 -1.97 -4.68
CA ARG A 68 -1.95 -2.95 -3.93
C ARG A 68 -0.62 -2.34 -3.51
N ARG A 69 0.06 -1.64 -4.42
CA ARG A 69 1.33 -0.94 -4.18
C ARG A 69 1.19 0.08 -3.05
N ILE A 70 0.17 0.94 -3.10
CA ILE A 70 -0.08 1.96 -2.07
C ILE A 70 -0.43 1.31 -0.73
N LYS A 71 -1.25 0.25 -0.74
CA LYS A 71 -1.58 -0.46 0.50
C LYS A 71 -0.35 -1.09 1.15
N ASP A 72 0.56 -1.66 0.36
CA ASP A 72 1.81 -2.23 0.88
C ASP A 72 2.72 -1.15 1.46
N GLU A 73 2.77 0.02 0.81
CA GLU A 73 3.49 1.18 1.33
C GLU A 73 2.89 1.67 2.67
N LEU A 74 1.57 1.74 2.79
CA LEU A 74 0.89 2.05 4.04
C LEU A 74 1.17 1.02 5.14
N GLU A 75 1.07 -0.29 4.83
CA GLU A 75 1.39 -1.37 5.78
C GLU A 75 2.84 -1.27 6.30
N MET A 76 3.79 -0.82 5.46
CA MET A 76 5.18 -0.56 5.85
C MET A 76 5.34 0.68 6.73
N MET A 77 4.49 1.70 6.55
CA MET A 77 4.54 2.96 7.30
C MET A 77 3.73 2.90 8.60
N ASP A 78 2.79 1.97 8.76
CA ASP A 78 1.95 1.81 9.96
C ASP A 78 2.77 1.75 11.26
N PRO A 79 3.85 0.96 11.37
CA PRO A 79 4.67 0.93 12.60
C PRO A 79 5.33 2.27 12.92
N ILE A 80 5.62 3.07 11.89
CA ILE A 80 6.24 4.39 12.03
C ILE A 80 5.19 5.39 12.49
N LYS A 81 3.98 5.34 11.94
CA LYS A 81 2.85 6.15 12.41
C LYS A 81 2.55 5.88 13.88
N GLU A 82 2.58 4.62 14.32
CA GLU A 82 2.45 4.26 15.73
C GLU A 82 3.57 4.84 16.60
N LEU A 83 4.83 4.85 16.10
CA LEU A 83 5.96 5.46 16.81
C LEU A 83 5.79 6.97 16.98
N LEU A 84 5.28 7.65 15.95
CA LEU A 84 5.07 9.10 15.95
C LEU A 84 3.92 9.55 16.85
N ALA A 85 3.04 8.63 17.26
CA ALA A 85 2.01 8.92 18.25
C ALA A 85 2.59 9.17 19.66
N PHE A 86 3.83 8.76 19.92
CA PHE A 86 4.52 9.05 21.18
C PHE A 86 5.17 10.45 21.12
N PRO A 87 4.86 11.37 22.06
CA PRO A 87 5.50 12.69 22.09
C PRO A 87 7.02 12.64 22.26
N LYS A 88 7.51 11.61 22.94
CA LYS A 88 8.94 11.34 23.13
C LYS A 88 9.20 9.83 23.07
N PRO A 89 9.52 9.28 21.88
CA PRO A 89 9.80 7.86 21.74
C PRO A 89 11.04 7.44 22.53
N THR A 90 10.92 6.35 23.30
CA THR A 90 12.06 5.75 24.00
C THR A 90 12.81 4.76 23.10
N GLU A 91 14.03 4.38 23.47
CA GLU A 91 14.80 3.32 22.81
C GLU A 91 13.99 2.02 22.64
N LYS A 92 13.20 1.66 23.66
CA LYS A 92 12.31 0.50 23.62
C LYS A 92 11.23 0.64 22.56
N ASN A 93 10.63 1.83 22.42
CA ASN A 93 9.63 2.08 21.39
C ASN A 93 10.25 1.94 20.00
N ILE A 94 11.42 2.55 19.79
CA ILE A 94 12.14 2.52 18.51
C ILE A 94 12.52 1.08 18.14
N SER A 95 13.09 0.33 19.09
CA SER A 95 13.47 -1.07 18.88
C SER A 95 12.27 -1.94 18.54
N LYS A 96 11.13 -1.72 19.21
CA LYS A 96 9.87 -2.40 18.88
C LYS A 96 9.42 -2.07 17.47
N THR A 97 9.42 -0.79 17.08
CA THR A 97 9.03 -0.37 15.72
C THR A 97 9.91 -1.00 14.65
N ILE A 98 11.23 -1.07 14.86
CA ILE A 98 12.15 -1.78 13.95
C ILE A 98 11.74 -3.26 13.82
N GLY A 99 11.41 -3.91 14.94
CA GLY A 99 10.90 -5.29 14.94
C GLY A 99 9.60 -5.44 14.14
N SER A 100 8.64 -4.54 14.34
CA SER A 100 7.37 -4.52 13.58
C SER A 100 7.60 -4.34 12.09
N VAL A 101 8.46 -3.41 11.67
CA VAL A 101 8.81 -3.20 10.25
C VAL A 101 9.39 -4.48 9.64
N ARG A 102 10.28 -5.19 10.35
CA ARG A 102 10.83 -6.48 9.88
C ARG A 102 9.73 -7.53 9.68
N GLN A 103 8.75 -7.60 10.58
CA GLN A 103 7.62 -8.52 10.44
C GLN A 103 6.78 -8.20 9.20
N VAL A 104 6.54 -6.92 8.91
CA VAL A 104 5.83 -6.51 7.69
C VAL A 104 6.60 -6.94 6.43
N ILE A 105 7.92 -6.74 6.40
CA ILE A 105 8.79 -7.20 5.30
C ILE A 105 8.66 -8.70 5.09
N THR A 106 8.78 -9.51 6.16
CA THR A 106 8.65 -10.97 6.08
C THR A 106 7.27 -11.38 5.56
N LYS A 107 6.20 -10.75 6.08
CA LYS A 107 4.83 -11.00 5.64
C LYS A 107 4.64 -10.68 4.16
N HIS A 108 5.22 -9.59 3.65
CA HIS A 108 5.17 -9.24 2.24
C HIS A 108 5.93 -10.24 1.37
N GLY A 109 7.12 -10.68 1.78
CA GLY A 109 7.93 -11.65 1.04
C GLY A 109 7.32 -13.05 0.95
N ALA A 110 6.56 -13.47 1.97
CA ALA A 110 5.89 -14.78 2.00
C ALA A 110 4.47 -14.76 1.43
N ARG A 111 4.00 -13.61 0.92
CA ARG A 111 2.58 -13.44 0.56
C ARG A 111 2.23 -14.19 -0.72
N THR A 112 1.30 -15.12 -0.60
CA THR A 112 0.64 -15.78 -1.73
C THR A 112 -0.87 -15.62 -1.60
N TYR A 113 -1.58 -15.58 -2.73
CA TYR A 113 -3.04 -15.55 -2.72
C TYR A 113 -3.59 -16.96 -2.90
N ARG A 114 -4.45 -17.37 -1.98
CA ARG A 114 -5.23 -18.59 -2.07
C ARG A 114 -6.67 -18.24 -2.44
N MET A 115 -7.13 -18.71 -3.60
CA MET A 115 -8.50 -18.62 -4.05
C MET A 115 -9.43 -19.28 -3.02
N ARG A 116 -10.61 -18.68 -2.80
CA ARG A 116 -11.58 -19.13 -1.78
C ARG A 116 -12.84 -19.77 -2.37
N ILE A 117 -13.14 -19.45 -3.62
CA ILE A 117 -14.39 -19.84 -4.30
C ILE A 117 -14.06 -20.39 -5.69
N ARG A 118 -13.38 -19.59 -6.52
CA ARG A 118 -12.88 -20.01 -7.84
C ARG A 118 -11.54 -20.71 -7.74
N GLU A 119 -11.53 -21.81 -6.99
CA GLU A 119 -10.33 -22.64 -6.79
C GLU A 119 -9.77 -23.19 -8.11
N ASP A 120 -10.62 -23.35 -9.12
CA ASP A 120 -10.27 -23.70 -10.50
C ASP A 120 -9.28 -22.73 -11.15
N LEU A 121 -9.20 -21.49 -10.67
CA LEU A 121 -8.28 -20.46 -11.17
C LEU A 121 -6.96 -20.39 -10.39
N GLN A 122 -6.77 -21.23 -9.38
CA GLN A 122 -5.58 -21.16 -8.51
C GLN A 122 -4.28 -21.38 -9.29
N GLU A 123 -4.29 -22.24 -10.31
CA GLU A 123 -3.11 -22.54 -11.14
C GLU A 123 -2.68 -21.37 -12.04
N MET A 124 -3.52 -20.34 -12.17
CA MET A 124 -3.23 -19.16 -12.99
C MET A 124 -2.39 -18.09 -12.27
N ILE A 125 -2.11 -18.25 -10.97
CA ILE A 125 -1.47 -17.24 -10.11
C ILE A 125 -0.43 -17.80 -9.14
#